data_AF-A0A961NXM5-F1
#
_entry.id   AF-A0A961NXM5-F1
#
_cell.length_a   1.000
_cell.length_b   1.000
_cell.length_c   1.000
_cell.angle_alpha   90.00
_cell.angle_beta   90.00
_cell.angle_gamma   90.00
#
_symmetry.space_group_name_H-M   'P 1'
#
loop_
_entity.id
_entity.type
_entity.pdbx_description
1 polymer ?
#
loop_
_entity_poly.entity_id
_entity_poly.type
_entity_poly.pdbx_seq_one_letter_code
_entity_poly.pdbx_strand_id
1 'polypeptide(L)'
;MRPAIYILAALHVAVFLWLVVSTANSHMDPAGRGMAQGMLLVGGGLLAVLLGLALWLARSERRAWLGLACMLVFPALWAFFTF
;
A
#
# COMPACT_ATOMS: atom_id res chain seq x y z
N MET A 1 19.28 6.18 -2.71
CA MET A 1 17.88 6.41 -2.25
C MET A 1 16.84 5.92 -3.25
N ARG A 2 16.95 6.25 -4.54
CA ARG A 2 16.07 5.72 -5.60
C ARG A 2 15.80 4.20 -5.58
N PRO A 3 16.81 3.31 -5.50
CA PRO A 3 16.55 1.86 -5.48
C PRO A 3 15.75 1.41 -4.25
N ALA A 4 15.93 2.06 -3.09
CA ALA A 4 15.15 1.75 -1.89
C ALA A 4 13.66 2.08 -2.07
N ILE A 5 13.33 3.17 -2.76
CA ILE A 5 11.95 3.55 -3.09
C ILE A 5 11.35 2.51 -4.04
N TYR A 6 12.08 2.05 -5.06
CA TYR A 6 11.59 0.99 -5.96
C TYR A 6 11.37 -0.35 -5.25
N ILE A 7 12.28 -0.74 -4.34
CA ILE A 7 12.16 -1.98 -3.55
C ILE A 7 10.95 -1.90 -2.62
N LEU A 8 10.77 -0.77 -1.91
CA LEU A 8 9.61 -0.55 -1.05
C LEU A 8 8.30 -0.52 -1.84
N ALA A 9 8.29 0.09 -3.03
CA ALA A 9 7.13 0.04 -3.92
C ALA A 9 6.75 -1.39 -4.28
N ALA A 10 7.73 -2.18 -4.72
CA ALA A 10 7.51 -3.58 -5.06
C ALA A 10 7.02 -4.39 -3.86
N LEU A 11 7.56 -4.13 -2.67
CA LEU A 11 7.13 -4.78 -1.42
C LEU A 11 5.65 -4.45 -1.10
N HIS A 12 5.24 -3.19 -1.23
CA HIS A 12 3.85 -2.78 -1.00
C HIS A 12 2.88 -3.45 -1.99
N VAL A 13 3.26 -3.52 -3.27
CA VAL A 13 2.45 -4.22 -4.28
C VAL A 13 2.36 -5.72 -3.95
N ALA A 14 3.46 -6.34 -3.54
CA ALA A 14 3.48 -7.75 -3.16
C ALA A 14 2.59 -8.04 -1.93
N VAL A 15 2.67 -7.21 -0.89
CA VAL A 15 1.83 -7.32 0.32
C VAL A 15 0.36 -7.09 -0.01
N PHE A 16 0.05 -6.09 -0.84
CA PHE A 16 -1.32 -5.83 -1.28
C PHE A 16 -1.89 -7.01 -2.07
N LEU A 17 -1.12 -7.54 -3.02
CA LEU A 17 -1.53 -8.71 -3.81
C LEU A 17 -1.75 -9.94 -2.90
N TRP A 18 -0.87 -10.15 -1.92
CA TRP A 18 -1.02 -11.20 -0.92
C TRP A 18 -2.31 -11.04 -0.11
N LEU A 19 -2.63 -9.83 0.36
CA LEU A 19 -3.87 -9.54 1.09
C LEU A 19 -5.12 -9.81 0.25
N VAL A 20 -5.10 -9.44 -1.04
CA VAL A 20 -6.21 -9.71 -1.96
C VAL A 20 -6.41 -11.22 -2.16
N VAL A 21 -5.32 -11.96 -2.42
CA VAL A 21 -5.37 -13.41 -2.58
C VAL A 21 -5.81 -14.09 -1.29
N SER A 22 -5.29 -13.68 -0.14
CA SER A 22 -5.66 -14.21 1.17
C SER A 22 -7.15 -13.97 1.46
N THR A 23 -7.66 -12.77 1.16
CA THR A 23 -9.07 -12.42 1.37
C THR A 23 -10.00 -13.11 0.37
N ALA A 24 -9.52 -13.40 -0.85
CA ALA A 24 -10.29 -14.18 -1.82
C ALA A 24 -10.42 -15.66 -1.41
N ASN A 25 -9.39 -16.21 -0.78
CA ASN A 25 -9.32 -17.62 -0.36
C ASN A 25 -9.73 -17.85 1.11
N SER A 26 -10.08 -16.81 1.86
CA SER A 26 -10.50 -16.96 3.25
C SER A 26 -11.89 -17.59 3.32
N HIS A 27 -12.05 -18.59 4.20
CA HIS A 27 -13.34 -19.19 4.53
C HIS A 27 -14.12 -18.22 5.45
N MET A 28 -14.59 -17.12 4.86
CA MET A 28 -15.44 -16.11 5.51
C MET A 28 -16.85 -16.16 4.92
N ASP A 29 -17.85 -15.77 5.71
CA ASP A 29 -19.21 -15.57 5.23
C ASP A 29 -19.22 -14.61 4.03
N PRO A 30 -20.11 -14.82 3.04
CA PRO A 30 -20.13 -14.03 1.81
C PRO A 30 -20.20 -12.51 2.04
N ALA A 31 -20.98 -12.09 3.04
CA ALA A 31 -21.11 -10.68 3.43
C ALA A 31 -19.80 -10.11 4.02
N GLY A 32 -19.13 -10.87 4.89
CA GLY A 32 -17.84 -10.46 5.48
C GLY A 32 -16.72 -10.38 4.45
N ARG A 33 -16.73 -11.30 3.48
CA ARG A 33 -15.77 -11.31 2.37
C ARG A 33 -15.96 -10.11 1.43
N GLY A 34 -17.22 -9.77 1.11
CA GLY A 34 -17.55 -8.60 0.31
C GLY A 34 -17.11 -7.29 0.98
N MET A 35 -17.34 -7.15 2.29
CA MET A 35 -16.83 -6.00 3.05
C MET A 35 -15.30 -5.93 3.05
N ALA A 36 -14.61 -7.04 3.29
CA ALA A 36 -13.14 -7.09 3.29
C ALA A 36 -12.55 -6.73 1.92
N GLN A 37 -13.15 -7.23 0.83
CA GLN A 37 -12.75 -6.85 -0.54
C GLN A 37 -13.01 -5.36 -0.81
N GLY A 38 -14.12 -4.81 -0.33
CA GLY A 38 -14.41 -3.38 -0.44
C GLY A 38 -13.37 -2.51 0.27
N MET A 39 -12.98 -2.87 1.49
CA MET A 39 -11.90 -2.22 2.22
C MET A 39 -10.56 -2.33 1.51
N LEU A 40 -10.24 -3.50 0.93
CA LEU A 40 -9.03 -3.68 0.13
C LEU A 40 -9.03 -2.84 -1.14
N LEU A 41 -10.17 -2.68 -1.82
CA LEU A 41 -10.28 -1.79 -2.98
C LEU A 41 -10.02 -0.34 -2.61
N VAL A 42 -10.61 0.15 -1.51
CA VAL A 42 -10.39 1.53 -1.03
C VAL A 42 -8.95 1.73 -0.58
N GLY A 43 -8.40 0.81 0.22
CA GLY A 43 -7.02 0.84 0.69
C GLY A 43 -6.01 0.73 -0.46
N GLY A 44 -6.29 -0.10 -1.46
CA GLY A 44 -5.49 -0.26 -2.67
C GLY A 44 -5.50 0.96 -3.57
N GLY A 45 -6.64 1.63 -3.71
CA GLY A 45 -6.74 2.90 -4.42
C GLY A 45 -5.90 3.99 -3.76
N LEU A 46 -5.99 4.12 -2.43
CA LEU A 46 -5.17 5.06 -1.66
C LEU A 46 -3.68 4.74 -1.76
N LEU A 47 -3.33 3.44 -1.68
CA LEU A 47 -1.96 2.94 -1.85
C LEU A 47 -1.41 3.34 -3.23
N ALA A 48 -2.19 3.15 -4.30
CA ALA A 48 -1.77 3.45 -5.67
C ALA A 48 -1.50 4.95 -5.87
N VAL A 49 -2.33 5.83 -5.29
CA VAL A 49 -2.12 7.28 -5.34
C VAL A 49 -0.83 7.67 -4.61
N LEU A 50 -0.61 7.15 -3.41
CA LEU A 50 0.59 7.41 -2.61
C LEU A 50 1.86 6.87 -3.28
N LEU A 51 1.81 5.65 -3.84
CA LEU A 51 2.92 5.05 -4.59
C LEU A 51 3.24 5.84 -5.86
N GLY A 52 2.21 6.25 -6.61
CA GLY A 52 2.38 7.07 -7.81
C GLY A 52 3.07 8.40 -7.47
N LEU A 53 2.62 9.06 -6.40
CA LEU A 53 3.23 10.30 -5.91
C LEU A 53 4.68 10.07 -5.46
N ALA A 54 4.94 8.99 -4.71
CA ALA A 54 6.28 8.64 -4.22
C ALA A 54 7.25 8.34 -5.37
N LEU A 55 6.82 7.62 -6.40
CA LEU A 55 7.60 7.32 -7.60
C LEU A 55 7.86 8.59 -8.44
N TRP A 56 6.87 9.48 -8.54
CA TRP A 56 7.04 10.79 -9.18
C TRP A 56 8.04 11.68 -8.43
N LEU A 57 7.95 11.72 -7.10
CA LEU A 57 8.88 12.46 -6.21
C LEU A 57 10.29 11.85 -6.23
N ALA A 58 10.43 10.53 -6.38
CA ALA A 58 11.73 9.85 -6.48
C ALA A 58 12.54 10.22 -7.73
N ARG A 59 11.90 10.82 -8.75
CA ARG A 59 12.62 11.37 -9.90
C ARG A 59 13.42 12.63 -9.55
N SER A 60 13.02 13.40 -8.53
CA SER A 60 13.68 14.63 -8.13
C SER A 60 14.61 14.39 -6.93
N GLU A 61 15.93 14.44 -7.14
CA GLU A 61 16.91 14.19 -6.07
C GLU A 61 16.75 15.12 -4.86
N ARG A 62 16.22 16.33 -5.07
CA ARG A 62 15.98 17.32 -4.02
C ARG A 62 14.82 16.97 -3.07
N ARG A 63 13.96 16.00 -3.45
CA ARG A 63 12.72 15.65 -2.73
C ARG A 63 12.58 14.14 -2.47
N ALA A 64 13.66 13.36 -2.62
CA ALA A 64 13.65 11.92 -2.36
C ALA A 64 13.19 11.55 -0.94
N TRP A 65 13.44 12.43 0.05
CA TRP A 65 12.97 12.26 1.43
C TRP A 65 11.44 12.31 1.56
N LEU A 66 10.75 13.13 0.75
CA LEU A 66 9.29 13.18 0.71
C LEU A 66 8.68 11.92 0.09
N GLY A 67 9.35 11.34 -0.91
CA GLY A 67 8.96 10.04 -1.48
C GLY A 67 9.08 8.90 -0.46
N LEU A 68 10.14 8.92 0.35
CA LEU A 68 10.33 8.00 1.48
C LEU A 68 9.28 8.21 2.58
N ALA A 69 8.97 9.45 2.92
CA ALA A 69 7.92 9.78 3.89
C ALA A 69 6.54 9.30 3.41
N CYS A 70 6.17 9.51 2.13
CA CYS A 70 4.92 8.99 1.56
C CYS A 70 4.83 7.47 1.60
N MET A 71 5.94 6.74 1.43
CA MET A 71 5.95 5.28 1.55
C MET A 71 5.82 4.78 2.98
N LEU A 72 6.34 5.54 3.96
CA LEU A 72 6.23 5.21 5.39
C LEU A 72 4.85 5.56 5.97
N VAL A 73 4.11 6.49 5.35
CA VAL A 73 2.75 6.86 5.77
C VAL A 73 1.78 5.68 5.65
N PHE A 74 1.92 4.82 4.65
CA PHE A 74 1.01 3.69 4.46
C PHE A 74 1.09 2.64 5.60
N PRO A 75 2.28 2.10 5.97
CA PRO A 75 2.39 1.21 7.13
C PRO A 75 2.12 1.92 8.45
N ALA A 76 2.40 3.23 8.57
CA ALA A 76 2.08 4.00 9.79
C ALA A 76 0.56 4.16 10.00
N LEU A 77 -0.18 4.48 8.94
CA LEU A 77 -1.65 4.53 8.97
C LEU A 77 -2.22 3.15 9.24
N TRP A 78 -1.73 2.12 8.56
CA TRP A 78 -2.18 0.75 8.78
C TRP A 78 -1.94 0.29 10.23
N ALA A 79 -0.75 0.53 10.78
CA ALA A 79 -0.43 0.24 12.17
C ALA A 79 -1.38 0.96 13.14
N PHE A 80 -1.66 2.26 12.90
CA PHE A 80 -2.57 3.05 13.73
C PHE A 80 -4.02 2.52 13.75
N PHE A 81 -4.52 1.98 12.64
CA PHE A 81 -5.86 1.39 12.58
C PHE A 81 -5.95 -0.02 13.16
N THR A 82 -4.81 -0.65 13.45
CA THR A 82 -4.73 -2.01 14.02
C THR A 82 -4.48 -2.06 15.54
N PHE A 83 -4.37 -0.90 16.21
CA PHE A 83 -4.35 -0.76 17.68
C PHE A 83 -5.70 -0.24 18.19
#